data_AF-A0A5N0EL42-F1
#
_entry.id   AF-A0A5N0EL42-F1
#
_cell.length_a   1.000
_cell.length_b   1.000
_cell.length_c   1.000
_cell.angle_alpha   90.00
_cell.angle_beta   90.00
_cell.angle_gamma   90.00
#
_symmetry.space_group_name_H-M   'P 1'
#
loop_
_entity.id
_entity.type
_entity.pdbx_description
1 polymer ?
#
loop_
_entity_poly.entity_id
_entity_poly.type
_entity_poly.pdbx_seq_one_letter_code
_entity_poly.pdbx_strand_id
1 'polypeptide(L)'
;MRELPQQCGRSVRMFAIATVLASGLAFGTGTAGAVVDSSSQIVDQKDRSIEAIQSDTRIDFVPPLDGNPFTREWFHTGEASFKVTGPSADDWRGHITVGYQVGYPATLSGRLKFGYSTPDLGVDLGGDSGALLKLNGLIPRAGIELEVGLGPGIQTVEFAGGDISGTGGFIRIGGFHGTVTGVVGQTTIRPFVKVVSGSGDTVYTYGRLWTI
;
A
#
# COMPACT_ATOMS: atom_id res chain seq x y z
N MET A 1 -79.76 -59.83 38.71
CA MET A 1 -78.76 -60.80 39.21
C MET A 1 -77.41 -60.11 39.15
N ARG A 2 -76.81 -59.85 40.33
CA ARG A 2 -75.39 -59.57 40.63
C ARG A 2 -74.68 -58.33 40.05
N GLU A 3 -74.46 -57.38 40.96
CA GLU A 3 -73.22 -56.67 41.39
C GLU A 3 -72.00 -56.46 40.46
N LEU A 4 -71.49 -55.22 40.59
CA LEU A 4 -70.19 -54.57 40.31
C LEU A 4 -68.93 -55.41 40.71
N PRO A 5 -67.68 -54.88 40.60
CA PRO A 5 -66.99 -54.06 39.58
C PRO A 5 -65.62 -54.69 39.21
N GLN A 6 -64.86 -54.17 38.24
CA GLN A 6 -63.38 -54.30 38.33
C GLN A 6 -62.59 -53.24 37.56
N GLN A 7 -61.62 -52.72 38.29
CA GLN A 7 -60.68 -51.64 38.03
C GLN A 7 -59.50 -52.04 37.14
N CYS A 8 -58.93 -51.01 36.50
CA CYS A 8 -57.51 -50.71 36.31
C CYS A 8 -56.63 -51.65 35.48
N GLY A 9 -56.07 -51.09 34.42
CA GLY A 9 -54.93 -51.65 33.68
C GLY A 9 -54.33 -50.62 32.74
N ARG A 10 -53.51 -49.69 33.29
CA ARG A 10 -52.59 -48.84 32.53
C ARG A 10 -51.70 -49.74 31.67
N SER A 11 -51.71 -49.56 30.36
CA SER A 11 -50.59 -49.99 29.51
C SER A 11 -50.23 -48.88 28.53
N VAL A 12 -49.04 -48.35 28.76
CA VAL A 12 -48.40 -47.25 28.05
C VAL A 12 -48.13 -47.71 26.62
N ARG A 13 -48.85 -47.14 25.64
CA ARG A 13 -48.47 -47.28 24.23
C ARG A 13 -47.26 -46.38 23.96
N MET A 14 -46.10 -47.01 23.90
CA MET A 14 -44.83 -46.40 23.51
C MET A 14 -44.94 -45.90 22.06
N PHE A 15 -44.91 -44.58 21.86
CA PHE A 15 -44.68 -43.98 20.54
C PHE A 15 -43.20 -44.12 20.20
N ALA A 16 -42.86 -44.95 19.22
CA ALA A 16 -41.52 -45.00 18.65
C ALA A 16 -41.38 -43.84 17.64
N ILE A 17 -40.63 -42.79 18.03
CA ILE A 17 -40.20 -41.72 17.12
C ILE A 17 -38.94 -42.24 16.42
N ALA A 18 -39.06 -42.54 15.13
CA ALA A 18 -37.91 -42.83 14.28
C ALA A 18 -37.28 -41.50 13.80
N THR A 19 -36.27 -41.01 14.53
CA THR A 19 -35.44 -39.87 14.12
C THR A 19 -34.40 -40.34 13.10
N VAL A 20 -34.60 -40.01 11.82
CA VAL A 20 -33.56 -40.15 10.79
C VAL A 20 -32.60 -38.97 10.93
N LEU A 21 -31.39 -39.23 11.44
CA LEU A 21 -30.27 -38.29 11.36
C LEU A 21 -29.70 -38.34 9.94
N ALA A 22 -30.13 -37.42 9.08
CA ALA A 22 -29.42 -37.14 7.84
C ALA A 22 -28.22 -36.22 8.17
N SER A 23 -27.06 -36.83 8.40
CA SER A 23 -25.77 -36.13 8.47
C SER A 23 -25.40 -35.62 7.07
N GLY A 24 -25.93 -34.46 6.70
CA GLY A 24 -25.41 -33.68 5.58
C GLY A 24 -24.15 -32.97 6.04
N LEU A 25 -22.97 -33.50 5.68
CA LEU A 25 -21.74 -32.73 5.71
C LEU A 25 -21.92 -31.52 4.79
N ALA A 26 -22.23 -30.37 5.38
CA ALA A 26 -22.07 -29.10 4.69
C ALA A 26 -20.57 -28.92 4.45
N PHE A 27 -20.14 -29.05 3.19
CA PHE A 27 -18.84 -28.55 2.77
C PHE A 27 -18.79 -27.08 3.15
N GLY A 28 -17.89 -26.74 4.07
CA GLY A 28 -17.64 -25.36 4.45
C GLY A 28 -17.31 -24.58 3.19
N THR A 29 -18.17 -23.63 2.84
CA THR A 29 -17.80 -22.51 1.98
C THR A 29 -16.84 -21.66 2.79
N GLY A 30 -15.58 -22.10 2.88
CA GLY A 30 -14.49 -21.26 3.33
C GLY A 30 -14.33 -20.16 2.29
N THR A 31 -15.06 -19.07 2.44
CA THR A 31 -14.68 -17.82 1.79
C THR A 31 -13.32 -17.49 2.37
N ALA A 32 -12.26 -17.72 1.61
CA ALA A 32 -10.96 -17.13 1.90
C ALA A 32 -11.20 -15.61 1.88
N GLY A 33 -11.49 -15.02 3.04
CA GLY A 33 -11.66 -13.59 3.17
C GLY A 33 -10.29 -12.97 2.98
N ALA A 34 -10.13 -12.21 1.89
CA ALA A 34 -9.02 -11.28 1.76
C ALA A 34 -9.00 -10.41 3.03
N VAL A 35 -7.83 -10.24 3.63
CA VAL A 35 -7.72 -9.41 4.84
C VAL A 35 -7.86 -7.97 4.37
N VAL A 36 -8.93 -7.32 4.82
CA VAL A 36 -9.18 -5.91 4.52
C VAL A 36 -8.17 -5.07 5.30
N ASP A 37 -7.32 -4.33 4.57
CA ASP A 37 -6.34 -3.41 5.15
C ASP A 37 -6.97 -2.07 5.51
N SER A 38 -7.83 -1.56 4.64
CA SER A 38 -8.54 -0.30 4.84
C SER A 38 -9.80 -0.23 3.99
N SER A 39 -10.88 0.33 4.55
CA SER A 39 -12.08 0.67 3.78
C SER A 39 -12.61 2.05 4.15
N SER A 40 -13.34 2.66 3.22
CA SER A 40 -13.99 3.95 3.39
C SER A 40 -15.25 3.97 2.55
N GLN A 41 -16.29 4.62 3.04
CA GLN A 41 -17.59 4.68 2.37
C GLN A 41 -18.15 6.10 2.33
N ILE A 42 -18.96 6.35 1.30
CA ILE A 42 -19.78 7.57 1.16
C ILE A 42 -21.19 7.17 0.77
N VAL A 43 -22.16 8.04 1.05
CA VAL A 43 -23.53 7.91 0.55
C VAL A 43 -23.72 8.92 -0.57
N ASP A 44 -24.20 8.45 -1.72
CA ASP A 44 -24.46 9.30 -2.88
C ASP A 44 -25.85 9.97 -2.85
N GLN A 45 -26.14 10.82 -3.84
CA GLN A 45 -27.41 11.54 -3.93
C GLN A 45 -28.66 10.65 -4.13
N LYS A 46 -28.49 9.36 -4.42
CA LYS A 46 -29.57 8.38 -4.61
C LYS A 46 -29.70 7.43 -3.42
N ASP A 47 -29.14 7.80 -2.26
CA ASP A 47 -29.11 7.01 -1.04
C ASP A 47 -28.41 5.64 -1.20
N ARG A 48 -27.41 5.56 -2.10
CA ARG A 48 -26.56 4.37 -2.25
C ARG A 48 -25.27 4.57 -1.46
N SER A 49 -24.89 3.58 -0.66
CA SER A 49 -23.57 3.54 -0.03
C SER A 49 -22.55 2.93 -0.98
N ILE A 50 -21.49 3.68 -1.26
CA ILE A 50 -20.36 3.29 -2.11
C ILE A 50 -19.14 3.12 -1.19
N GLU A 51 -18.61 1.91 -1.14
CA GLU A 51 -17.45 1.55 -0.33
C GLU A 51 -16.26 1.23 -1.24
N ALA A 52 -15.12 1.87 -0.96
CA ALA A 52 -13.81 1.52 -1.51
C ALA A 52 -13.04 0.70 -0.47
N ILE A 53 -12.49 -0.42 -0.91
CA ILE A 53 -11.86 -1.42 -0.04
C ILE A 53 -10.48 -1.73 -0.61
N GLN A 54 -9.49 -1.77 0.27
CA GLN A 54 -8.13 -2.20 -0.03
C GLN A 54 -7.83 -3.43 0.81
N SER A 55 -7.34 -4.50 0.18
CA SER A 55 -7.11 -5.80 0.83
C SER A 55 -5.79 -6.43 0.36
N ASP A 56 -5.24 -7.31 1.19
CA ASP A 56 -4.03 -8.11 0.92
C ASP A 56 -2.83 -7.28 0.41
N THR A 57 -2.70 -6.04 0.86
CA THR A 57 -1.68 -5.10 0.38
C THR A 57 -0.32 -5.50 0.91
N ARG A 58 0.60 -5.69 -0.02
CA ARG A 58 1.98 -6.02 0.26
C ARG A 58 2.91 -5.19 -0.62
N ILE A 59 3.86 -4.53 0.04
CA ILE A 59 4.96 -3.83 -0.61
C ILE A 59 6.25 -4.52 -0.20
N ASP A 60 6.92 -5.14 -1.17
CA ASP A 60 8.19 -5.83 -0.99
C ASP A 60 9.32 -4.92 -1.47
N PHE A 61 10.09 -4.40 -0.53
CA PHE A 61 11.29 -3.61 -0.80
C PHE A 61 12.44 -4.52 -1.23
N VAL A 62 13.13 -4.16 -2.30
CA VAL A 62 14.23 -4.96 -2.86
C VAL A 62 15.51 -4.13 -3.01
N PRO A 63 16.69 -4.77 -2.99
CA PRO A 63 17.92 -4.11 -3.38
C PRO A 63 17.77 -3.50 -4.80
N PRO A 64 18.17 -2.23 -5.00
CA PRO A 64 18.05 -1.59 -6.30
C PRO A 64 18.84 -2.30 -7.39
N LEU A 65 18.21 -2.53 -8.55
CA LEU A 65 18.82 -3.19 -9.69
C LEU A 65 19.98 -2.37 -10.29
N ASP A 66 19.94 -1.05 -10.14
CA ASP A 66 20.98 -0.13 -10.60
C ASP A 66 22.22 -0.06 -9.66
N GLY A 67 22.17 -0.74 -8.50
CA GLY A 67 23.23 -0.70 -7.49
C GLY A 67 23.43 0.67 -6.84
N ASN A 68 22.54 1.63 -7.06
CA ASN A 68 22.67 2.99 -6.56
C ASN A 68 22.13 3.07 -5.12
N PRO A 69 22.93 3.51 -4.13
CA PRO A 69 22.47 3.64 -2.73
C PRO A 69 21.39 4.73 -2.55
N PHE A 70 21.22 5.62 -3.52
CA PHE A 70 20.17 6.65 -3.53
C PHE A 70 18.91 6.20 -4.30
N THR A 71 18.87 4.97 -4.80
CA THR A 71 17.66 4.39 -5.38
C THR A 71 16.89 3.61 -4.32
N ARG A 72 15.56 3.63 -4.43
CA ARG A 72 14.63 2.78 -3.67
C ARG A 72 13.77 2.05 -4.69
N GLU A 73 13.62 0.74 -4.50
CA GLU A 73 12.91 -0.13 -5.43
C GLU A 73 11.99 -1.08 -4.66
N TRP A 74 10.80 -1.33 -5.21
CA TRP A 74 9.79 -2.20 -4.58
C TRP A 74 8.85 -2.86 -5.59
N PHE A 75 8.17 -3.90 -5.11
CA PHE A 75 7.06 -4.55 -5.80
C PHE A 75 5.77 -4.43 -4.95
N HIS A 76 4.68 -4.07 -5.61
CA HIS A 76 3.34 -3.97 -5.02
C HIS A 76 2.49 -5.17 -5.46
N THR A 77 1.86 -5.82 -4.48
CA THR A 77 0.80 -6.81 -4.68
C THR A 77 -0.38 -6.42 -3.78
N GLY A 78 -1.61 -6.61 -4.24
CA GLY A 78 -2.80 -6.27 -3.46
C GLY A 78 -4.09 -6.41 -4.25
N GLU A 79 -5.21 -6.20 -3.57
CA GLU A 79 -6.54 -6.15 -4.17
C GLU A 79 -7.21 -4.82 -3.83
N ALA A 80 -7.82 -4.21 -4.85
CA ALA A 80 -8.69 -3.07 -4.71
C ALA A 80 -10.12 -3.50 -5.08
N SER A 81 -11.02 -3.37 -4.13
CA SER A 81 -12.40 -3.83 -4.24
C SER A 81 -13.36 -2.66 -4.04
N PHE A 82 -14.55 -2.78 -4.63
CA PHE A 82 -15.63 -1.85 -4.38
C PHE A 82 -16.90 -2.63 -4.01
N LYS A 83 -17.75 -1.99 -3.23
CA LYS A 83 -19.07 -2.50 -2.89
C LYS A 83 -20.09 -1.37 -2.93
N VAL A 84 -21.23 -1.62 -3.53
CA VAL A 84 -22.34 -0.67 -3.61
C VAL A 84 -23.58 -1.31 -3.02
N THR A 85 -24.23 -0.60 -2.10
CA THR A 85 -25.47 -1.04 -1.46
C THR A 85 -26.50 0.09 -1.48
N GLY A 86 -27.78 -0.25 -1.44
CA GLY A 86 -28.88 0.73 -1.49
C GLY A 86 -29.77 0.57 -2.71
N PRO A 87 -30.65 1.54 -2.99
CA PRO A 87 -31.65 1.45 -4.06
C PRO A 87 -31.01 1.36 -5.45
N SER A 88 -31.47 0.41 -6.28
CA SER A 88 -30.99 0.24 -7.67
C SER A 88 -29.46 0.16 -7.80
N ALA A 89 -28.80 -0.49 -6.83
CA ALA A 89 -27.34 -0.63 -6.81
C ALA A 89 -26.81 -1.49 -7.97
N ASP A 90 -27.63 -2.38 -8.54
CA ASP A 90 -27.25 -3.22 -9.68
C ASP A 90 -26.96 -2.40 -10.96
N ASP A 91 -27.59 -1.23 -11.10
CA ASP A 91 -27.38 -0.32 -12.24
C ASP A 91 -26.26 0.71 -11.99
N TRP A 92 -25.54 0.58 -10.85
CA TRP A 92 -24.47 1.49 -10.52
C TRP A 92 -23.29 1.33 -11.49
N ARG A 93 -22.65 2.46 -11.82
CA ARG A 93 -21.48 2.54 -12.69
C ARG A 93 -20.49 3.56 -12.13
N GLY A 94 -19.21 3.31 -12.30
CA GLY A 94 -18.14 4.20 -11.87
C GLY A 94 -16.79 3.75 -12.40
N HIS A 95 -15.74 4.33 -11.83
CA HIS A 95 -14.34 4.05 -12.15
C HIS A 95 -13.55 3.82 -10.87
N ILE A 96 -12.82 2.72 -10.79
CA ILE A 96 -11.90 2.41 -9.70
C ILE A 96 -10.48 2.75 -10.12
N THR A 97 -9.67 3.24 -9.20
CA THR A 97 -8.27 3.56 -9.42
C THR A 97 -7.45 3.14 -8.22
N VAL A 98 -6.31 2.52 -8.49
CA VAL A 98 -5.34 2.11 -7.49
C VAL A 98 -4.06 2.88 -7.71
N GLY A 99 -3.51 3.38 -6.61
CA GLY A 99 -2.32 4.20 -6.63
C GLY A 99 -1.59 4.18 -5.31
N TYR A 100 -0.51 4.94 -5.26
CA TYR A 100 0.17 5.26 -4.02
C TYR A 100 0.72 6.68 -4.03
N GLN A 101 0.86 7.22 -2.84
CA GLN A 101 1.60 8.44 -2.58
C GLN A 101 3.02 8.08 -2.15
N VAL A 102 4.03 8.70 -2.76
CA VAL A 102 5.44 8.56 -2.40
C VAL A 102 5.96 9.89 -1.86
N GLY A 103 6.63 9.86 -0.72
CA GLY A 103 7.25 11.05 -0.14
C GLY A 103 8.63 10.74 0.42
N TYR A 104 9.57 11.66 0.20
CA TYR A 104 10.92 11.60 0.75
C TYR A 104 11.47 13.02 1.01
N PRO A 105 12.33 13.20 2.03
CA PRO A 105 12.63 14.53 2.56
C PRO A 105 13.65 15.33 1.73
N ALA A 106 14.57 14.65 1.05
CA ALA A 106 15.66 15.30 0.32
C ALA A 106 16.01 14.55 -0.95
N THR A 107 16.46 15.29 -1.97
CA THR A 107 16.90 14.75 -3.26
C THR A 107 18.35 15.08 -3.54
N LEU A 108 19.05 14.14 -4.15
CA LEU A 108 20.40 14.34 -4.65
C LEU A 108 20.35 14.80 -6.11
N SER A 109 20.77 16.03 -6.38
CA SER A 109 20.72 16.61 -7.74
C SER A 109 21.90 16.18 -8.64
N GLY A 110 22.79 15.30 -8.16
CA GLY A 110 23.84 14.67 -8.95
C GLY A 110 25.02 15.57 -9.32
N ARG A 111 25.14 16.80 -8.79
CA ARG A 111 26.33 17.64 -9.01
C ARG A 111 27.45 17.22 -8.07
N LEU A 112 28.34 16.39 -8.57
CA LEU A 112 29.56 15.96 -7.90
C LEU A 112 30.69 16.95 -8.22
N LYS A 113 31.09 17.80 -7.26
CA LYS A 113 32.31 18.62 -7.45
C LYS A 113 33.49 17.88 -6.86
N PHE A 114 34.46 17.60 -7.71
CA PHE A 114 35.76 17.07 -7.30
C PHE A 114 36.71 18.24 -7.07
N GLY A 115 37.01 18.52 -5.81
CA GLY A 115 38.10 19.41 -5.45
C GLY A 115 39.39 18.60 -5.34
N TYR A 116 40.35 18.85 -6.23
CA TYR A 116 41.71 18.33 -6.10
C TYR A 116 42.67 19.50 -5.94
N SER A 117 43.34 19.57 -4.79
CA SER A 117 44.39 20.55 -4.53
C SER A 117 45.72 19.82 -4.37
N THR A 118 46.64 20.08 -5.29
CA THR A 118 48.04 19.63 -5.20
C THR A 118 48.83 20.58 -4.31
N PRO A 119 49.83 20.06 -3.57
CA PRO A 119 50.80 20.92 -2.89
C PRO A 119 51.43 21.91 -3.88
N ASP A 120 51.55 23.17 -3.49
CA ASP A 120 52.26 24.19 -4.26
C ASP A 120 53.54 24.60 -3.52
N LEU A 121 54.60 24.81 -4.29
CA LEU A 121 55.91 25.23 -3.80
C LEU A 121 56.09 26.71 -4.15
N GLY A 122 55.84 27.58 -3.18
CA GLY A 122 56.04 29.02 -3.33
C GLY A 122 57.45 29.44 -2.90
N VAL A 123 58.14 30.22 -3.74
CA VAL A 123 59.36 30.95 -3.36
C VAL A 123 58.98 32.40 -3.07
N ASP A 124 59.20 32.83 -1.84
CA ASP A 124 59.02 34.23 -1.44
C ASP A 124 60.37 34.92 -1.50
N LEU A 125 60.58 35.77 -2.50
CA LEU A 125 61.79 36.59 -2.65
C LEU A 125 61.65 37.86 -1.79
N GLY A 126 61.42 37.67 -0.49
CA GLY A 126 61.50 38.74 0.50
C GLY A 126 62.93 39.25 0.57
N GLY A 127 63.11 40.54 0.27
CA GLY A 127 64.41 41.19 0.22
C GLY A 127 65.23 41.07 1.51
N ASP A 128 66.54 41.04 1.30
CA ASP A 128 67.64 40.91 2.26
C ASP A 128 67.80 39.54 2.96
N SER A 129 68.68 38.73 2.36
CA SER A 129 69.35 37.56 2.96
C SER A 129 68.54 36.25 3.08
N GLY A 130 68.17 35.69 1.93
CA GLY A 130 67.91 34.25 1.78
C GLY A 130 66.53 33.90 1.25
N ALA A 131 66.48 33.10 0.17
CA ALA A 131 65.23 32.58 -0.37
C ALA A 131 64.58 31.62 0.65
N LEU A 132 63.38 31.95 1.13
CA LEU A 132 62.58 31.06 1.98
C LEU A 132 61.64 30.23 1.09
N LEU A 133 61.84 28.90 1.10
CA LEU A 133 60.92 27.95 0.47
C LEU A 133 59.72 27.74 1.38
N LYS A 134 58.54 28.25 1.00
CA LYS A 134 57.28 27.98 1.71
C LYS A 134 56.58 26.79 1.05
N LEU A 135 56.50 25.67 1.78
CA LEU A 135 55.62 24.56 1.42
C LEU A 135 54.21 24.85 1.96
N ASN A 136 53.29 25.26 1.09
CA ASN A 136 51.89 25.44 1.44
C ASN A 136 51.11 24.16 1.08
N GLY A 137 50.48 23.53 2.08
CA GLY A 137 49.57 22.38 1.84
C GLY A 137 50.26 21.06 1.51
N LEU A 138 51.07 20.54 2.44
CA LEU A 138 51.86 19.29 2.32
C LEU A 138 51.07 17.98 2.07
N ILE A 139 49.73 18.00 2.18
CA ILE A 139 48.90 16.81 2.03
C ILE A 139 47.86 17.11 0.94
N PRO A 140 47.86 16.37 -0.18
CA PRO A 140 46.81 16.46 -1.19
C PRO A 140 45.45 16.26 -0.54
N ARG A 141 44.53 17.20 -0.75
CA ARG A 141 43.15 17.10 -0.25
C ARG A 141 42.24 16.83 -1.43
N ALA A 142 41.58 15.68 -1.41
CA ALA A 142 40.46 15.37 -2.29
C ALA A 142 39.17 15.59 -1.49
N GLY A 143 38.30 16.48 -2.00
CA GLY A 143 36.99 16.74 -1.42
C GLY A 143 35.90 16.39 -2.42
N ILE A 144 34.82 15.77 -1.93
CA ILE A 144 33.60 15.52 -2.68
C ILE A 144 32.52 16.45 -2.11
N GLU A 145 32.07 17.42 -2.89
CA GLU A 145 30.90 18.23 -2.53
C GLU A 145 29.66 17.65 -3.22
N LEU A 146 28.61 17.42 -2.43
CA LEU A 146 27.38 16.79 -2.85
C LEU A 146 26.22 17.77 -2.63
N GLU A 147 25.52 18.15 -3.70
CA GLU A 147 24.41 19.09 -3.62
C GLU A 147 23.10 18.35 -3.25
N VAL A 148 22.64 18.54 -2.02
CA VAL A 148 21.37 17.97 -1.52
C VAL A 148 20.30 19.06 -1.54
N GLY A 149 19.23 18.81 -2.29
CA GLY A 149 18.03 19.67 -2.35
C GLY A 149 16.88 19.13 -1.50
N LEU A 150 15.84 19.94 -1.33
CA LEU A 150 14.58 19.48 -0.74
C LEU A 150 13.92 18.43 -1.65
N GLY A 151 13.29 17.42 -1.04
CA GLY A 151 12.51 16.44 -1.78
C GLY A 151 11.31 17.09 -2.49
N PRO A 152 10.69 16.40 -3.46
CA PRO A 152 9.61 16.96 -4.30
C PRO A 152 8.26 17.06 -3.57
N GLY A 153 8.22 16.93 -2.25
CA GLY A 153 6.98 16.75 -1.49
C GLY A 153 6.36 15.37 -1.69
N ILE A 154 5.03 15.28 -1.57
CA ILE A 154 4.29 14.03 -1.78
C ILE A 154 3.88 13.94 -3.25
N GLN A 155 4.29 12.87 -3.92
CA GLN A 155 3.96 12.56 -5.30
C GLN A 155 2.90 11.46 -5.36
N THR A 156 1.86 11.64 -6.16
CA THR A 156 0.79 10.64 -6.33
C THR A 156 1.01 9.90 -7.65
N VAL A 157 0.98 8.58 -7.60
CA VAL A 157 1.10 7.71 -8.78
C VAL A 157 -0.13 6.81 -8.84
N GLU A 158 -0.88 6.92 -9.92
CA GLU A 158 -1.99 6.03 -10.25
C GLU A 158 -1.47 5.04 -11.30
N PHE A 159 -1.56 3.74 -11.01
CA PHE A 159 -0.92 2.71 -11.85
C PHE A 159 -1.89 1.67 -12.39
N ALA A 160 -3.07 1.53 -11.79
CA ALA A 160 -4.13 0.66 -12.29
C ALA A 160 -5.49 1.33 -12.13
N GLY A 161 -6.40 1.06 -13.05
CA GLY A 161 -7.76 1.55 -12.97
C GLY A 161 -8.64 0.92 -14.04
N GLY A 162 -9.95 1.10 -13.90
CA GLY A 162 -10.91 0.60 -14.86
C GLY A 162 -12.34 0.99 -14.53
N ASP A 163 -13.19 0.92 -15.53
CA ASP A 163 -14.63 1.07 -15.37
C ASP A 163 -15.22 -0.12 -14.63
N ILE A 164 -16.11 0.16 -13.70
CA ILE A 164 -16.76 -0.81 -12.83
C ILE A 164 -18.26 -0.57 -12.81
N SER A 165 -19.02 -1.66 -12.64
CA SER A 165 -20.48 -1.61 -12.60
C SER A 165 -21.06 -2.69 -11.70
N GLY A 166 -22.29 -2.49 -11.25
CA GLY A 166 -23.00 -3.40 -10.36
C GLY A 166 -22.67 -3.16 -8.89
N THR A 167 -22.98 -4.17 -8.06
CA THR A 167 -22.94 -4.09 -6.59
C THR A 167 -21.59 -4.41 -5.98
N GLY A 168 -20.65 -4.94 -6.75
CA GLY A 168 -19.29 -5.16 -6.29
C GLY A 168 -18.40 -5.77 -7.35
N GLY A 169 -17.10 -5.69 -7.09
CA GLY A 169 -16.05 -6.20 -7.97
C GLY A 169 -14.68 -5.81 -7.44
N PHE A 170 -13.64 -6.32 -8.09
CA PHE A 170 -12.27 -6.11 -7.64
C PHE A 170 -11.27 -6.05 -8.80
N ILE A 171 -10.15 -5.37 -8.56
CA ILE A 171 -8.93 -5.42 -9.35
C ILE A 171 -7.84 -5.99 -8.46
N ARG A 172 -7.18 -7.05 -8.94
CA ARG A 172 -6.02 -7.63 -8.26
C ARG A 172 -4.74 -7.24 -9.00
N ILE A 173 -3.76 -6.79 -8.23
CA ILE A 173 -2.45 -6.37 -8.69
C ILE A 173 -1.43 -7.38 -8.15
N GLY A 174 -0.56 -7.87 -9.02
CA GLY A 174 0.53 -8.76 -8.65
C GLY A 174 1.84 -8.28 -9.24
N GLY A 175 2.84 -8.05 -8.38
CA GLY A 175 4.21 -7.75 -8.81
C GLY A 175 4.37 -6.42 -9.56
N PHE A 176 3.54 -5.41 -9.27
CA PHE A 176 3.71 -4.10 -9.89
C PHE A 176 5.01 -3.45 -9.41
N HIS A 177 5.87 -3.05 -10.33
CA HIS A 177 7.20 -2.52 -10.03
C HIS A 177 7.18 -1.00 -9.82
N GLY A 178 7.83 -0.53 -8.76
CA GLY A 178 8.02 0.88 -8.47
C GLY A 178 9.47 1.19 -8.11
N THR A 179 9.95 2.36 -8.56
CA THR A 179 11.29 2.84 -8.24
C THR A 179 11.32 4.37 -8.13
N VAL A 180 12.19 4.88 -7.27
CA VAL A 180 12.56 6.30 -7.21
C VAL A 180 14.06 6.42 -6.94
N THR A 181 14.71 7.36 -7.62
CA THR A 181 16.15 7.60 -7.50
C THR A 181 16.48 9.00 -6.99
N GLY A 182 17.72 9.19 -6.56
CA GLY A 182 18.19 10.43 -5.94
C GLY A 182 17.61 10.65 -4.54
N VAL A 183 17.10 9.62 -3.87
CA VAL A 183 16.51 9.75 -2.54
C VAL A 183 17.60 9.89 -1.48
N VAL A 184 17.49 10.94 -0.67
CA VAL A 184 18.23 11.11 0.57
C VAL A 184 17.24 11.07 1.73
N GLY A 185 17.41 10.09 2.62
CA GLY A 185 16.54 9.85 3.77
C GLY A 185 15.56 8.70 3.58
N GLN A 186 14.59 8.60 4.48
CA GLN A 186 13.54 7.58 4.47
C GLN A 186 12.49 7.92 3.39
N THR A 187 12.16 6.94 2.55
CA THR A 187 11.02 7.01 1.63
C THR A 187 9.80 6.42 2.30
N THR A 188 8.67 7.10 2.14
CA THR A 188 7.38 6.65 2.65
C THR A 188 6.44 6.43 1.48
N ILE A 189 5.67 5.33 1.54
CA ILE A 189 4.69 4.95 0.53
C ILE A 189 3.34 4.75 1.21
N ARG A 190 2.30 5.41 0.71
CA ARG A 190 0.92 5.24 1.17
C ARG A 190 0.05 4.77 0.00
N PRO A 191 -0.32 3.48 -0.05
CA PRO A 191 -1.27 2.98 -1.04
C PRO A 191 -2.67 3.57 -0.79
N PHE A 192 -3.42 3.75 -1.88
CA PHE A 192 -4.81 4.16 -1.83
C PHE A 192 -5.64 3.49 -2.91
N VAL A 193 -6.94 3.36 -2.63
CA VAL A 193 -7.96 3.01 -3.61
C VAL A 193 -8.96 4.16 -3.69
N LYS A 194 -9.23 4.59 -4.93
CA LYS A 194 -10.17 5.65 -5.27
C LYS A 194 -11.31 5.03 -6.08
N VAL A 195 -12.55 5.31 -5.68
CA VAL A 195 -13.73 4.96 -6.47
C VAL A 195 -14.49 6.25 -6.79
N VAL A 196 -14.79 6.45 -8.07
CA VAL A 196 -15.54 7.60 -8.59
C VAL A 196 -16.84 7.08 -9.20
N SER A 197 -17.98 7.57 -8.75
CA SER A 197 -19.28 7.22 -9.34
C SER A 197 -19.48 7.94 -10.69
N GLY A 198 -20.40 7.44 -11.52
CA GLY A 198 -20.79 8.13 -12.75
C GLY A 198 -21.41 9.52 -12.54
N SER A 199 -21.82 9.86 -11.31
CA SER A 199 -22.27 11.22 -10.92
C SER A 199 -21.14 12.11 -10.41
N GLY A 200 -19.92 11.58 -10.23
CA GLY A 200 -18.76 12.31 -9.74
C GLY A 200 -18.50 12.17 -8.23
N ASP A 201 -19.35 11.45 -7.49
CA ASP A 201 -19.14 11.18 -6.07
C ASP A 201 -17.88 10.33 -5.90
N THR A 202 -16.96 10.76 -5.05
CA THR A 202 -15.63 10.15 -4.94
C THR A 202 -15.32 9.74 -3.53
N VAL A 203 -14.89 8.50 -3.36
CA VAL A 203 -14.41 7.95 -2.08
C VAL A 203 -12.97 7.48 -2.21
N TYR A 204 -12.17 7.78 -1.19
CA TYR A 204 -10.82 7.28 -1.04
C TYR A 204 -10.72 6.44 0.22
N THR A 205 -10.04 5.32 0.12
CA THR A 205 -9.47 4.61 1.27
C THR A 205 -7.95 4.67 1.17
N TYR A 206 -7.29 4.89 2.30
CA TYR A 206 -5.84 4.95 2.39
C TYR A 206 -5.37 3.82 3.28
N GLY A 207 -4.46 3.00 2.75
CA GLY A 207 -3.84 1.94 3.51
C GLY A 207 -2.77 2.45 4.49
N ARG A 208 -2.18 1.52 5.23
CA ARG A 208 -1.06 1.80 6.14
C ARG A 208 0.14 2.39 5.40
N LEU A 209 0.96 3.14 6.12
CA LEU A 209 2.23 3.65 5.60
C LEU A 209 3.28 2.54 5.55
N TRP A 210 4.07 2.52 4.47
CA TRP A 210 5.24 1.65 4.28
C TRP A 210 6.50 2.52 4.18
N THR A 211 7.61 2.05 4.74
CA THR A 211 8.84 2.87 4.85
C THR A 211 10.07 2.06 4.45
N ILE A 212 10.97 2.68 3.70
CA ILE A 212 12.29 2.14 3.30
C ILE A 212 13.38 3.21 3.43
#